data_AF-A0A1V6CCC4-F1
#
_entry.id   AF-A0A1V6CCC4-F1
#
_cell.length_a   1.000
_cell.length_b   1.000
_cell.length_c   1.000
_cell.angle_alpha   90.00
_cell.angle_beta   90.00
_cell.angle_gamma   90.00
#
_symmetry.space_group_name_H-M   'P 1'
#
loop_
_entity.id
_entity.type
_entity.pdbx_description
1 polymer ?
#
loop_
_entity_poly.entity_id
_entity_poly.type
_entity_poly.pdbx_seq_one_letter_code
_entity_poly.pdbx_strand_id
1 'polypeptide(L)'
;MIYLVISVVSFASAALIYKYSNHINCDRISLILCERITAVVLLFFYIIMFDRFTFNPAITVLAFTGGITIFLSRVALIASLKCGKVSISWTIVNLSVVIPVLSSILLWSEIPSQRQIIGLLLVPAAIGLLQEQSMGH
;
A
#
# COMPACT_ATOMS: atom_id res chain seq x y z
N MET A 1 11.71 -0.32 15.93
CA MET A 1 12.32 -1.07 14.81
C MET A 1 11.68 -2.43 14.61
N ILE A 2 11.50 -3.26 15.65
CA ILE A 2 10.88 -4.59 15.50
C ILE A 2 9.47 -4.57 14.90
N TYR A 3 8.60 -3.64 15.31
CA TYR A 3 7.26 -3.47 14.73
C TYR A 3 7.28 -3.09 13.24
N LEU A 4 8.29 -2.32 12.80
CA LEU A 4 8.46 -1.97 11.39
C LEU A 4 8.85 -3.20 10.57
N VAL A 5 9.75 -4.04 11.09
CA VAL A 5 10.14 -5.29 10.43
C VAL A 5 8.92 -6.19 10.26
N ILE A 6 8.11 -6.37 11.32
CA ILE A 6 6.87 -7.16 11.25
C ILE A 6 5.93 -6.58 10.19
N SER A 7 5.73 -5.26 10.16
CA SER A 7 4.88 -4.61 9.16
C SER A 7 5.37 -4.85 7.74
N VAL A 8 6.68 -4.73 7.50
CA VAL A 8 7.28 -4.95 6.17
C VAL A 8 7.13 -6.40 5.74
N VAL A 9 7.38 -7.36 6.63
CA VAL A 9 7.23 -8.80 6.33
C VAL A 9 5.77 -9.13 6.03
N SER A 10 4.82 -8.65 6.82
CA SER A 10 3.39 -8.84 6.58
C SER A 10 2.94 -8.21 5.26
N PHE A 11 3.42 -7.01 4.96
CA PHE A 11 3.08 -6.32 3.72
C PHE A 11 3.68 -7.00 2.47
N ALA A 12 4.92 -7.49 2.56
CA ALA A 12 5.55 -8.27 1.50
C ALA A 12 4.82 -9.61 1.28
N SER A 13 4.35 -10.25 2.37
CA SER A 13 3.56 -11.48 2.29
C SER A 13 2.24 -11.27 1.54
N ALA A 14 1.61 -10.10 1.68
CA ALA A 14 0.42 -9.76 0.91
C ALA A 14 0.69 -9.81 -0.62
N ALA A 15 1.84 -9.31 -1.08
CA ALA A 15 2.21 -9.37 -2.50
C ALA A 15 2.24 -10.81 -3.04
N LEU A 16 2.77 -11.75 -2.23
CA LEU A 16 2.83 -13.17 -2.57
C LEU A 16 1.43 -13.80 -2.62
N ILE A 17 0.54 -13.42 -1.68
CA ILE A 17 -0.86 -13.87 -1.69
C ILE A 17 -1.57 -13.40 -2.97
N TYR A 18 -1.41 -12.14 -3.37
CA TYR A 18 -1.98 -11.63 -4.62
C TYR A 18 -1.40 -12.35 -5.85
N LYS A 19 -0.09 -12.63 -5.86
CA LYS A 19 0.55 -13.41 -6.93
C LYS A 19 0.00 -14.84 -7.01
N TYR A 20 -0.15 -15.50 -5.86
CA TYR A 20 -0.67 -16.85 -5.78
C TYR A 20 -2.15 -16.91 -6.18
N SER A 21 -2.97 -15.98 -5.68
CA SER A 21 -4.37 -15.82 -6.07
C SER A 21 -4.53 -15.65 -7.58
N ASN A 22 -3.59 -14.95 -8.23
CA ASN A 22 -3.60 -14.80 -9.68
C ASN A 22 -3.25 -16.11 -10.40
N HIS A 23 -2.34 -16.91 -9.85
CA HIS A 23 -1.97 -18.22 -10.41
C HIS A 23 -3.14 -19.22 -10.38
N ILE A 24 -3.96 -19.18 -9.34
CA ILE A 24 -5.15 -20.04 -9.20
C ILE A 24 -6.43 -19.43 -9.82
N ASN A 25 -6.31 -18.32 -10.57
CA ASN A 25 -7.43 -17.62 -11.23
C ASN A 25 -8.60 -17.25 -10.30
N CYS A 26 -8.32 -16.92 -9.04
CA CYS A 26 -9.36 -16.42 -8.13
C CYS A 26 -9.92 -15.07 -8.59
N ASP A 27 -11.22 -14.85 -8.38
CA ASP A 27 -11.82 -13.55 -8.59
C ASP A 27 -11.20 -12.52 -7.63
N ARG A 28 -10.60 -11.48 -8.22
CA ARG A 28 -9.76 -10.53 -7.48
C ARG A 28 -10.61 -9.58 -6.64
N ILE A 29 -11.84 -9.29 -7.06
CA ILE A 29 -12.77 -8.45 -6.29
C ILE A 29 -13.24 -9.20 -5.04
N SER A 30 -13.56 -10.49 -5.19
CA SER A 30 -13.90 -11.39 -4.07
C SER A 30 -12.75 -11.49 -3.07
N LEU A 31 -11.50 -11.60 -3.55
CA LEU A 31 -10.33 -11.58 -2.66
C LEU A 31 -10.26 -10.31 -1.81
N ILE A 32 -10.42 -9.12 -2.43
CA ILE A 32 -10.43 -7.85 -1.68
C ILE A 32 -11.57 -7.84 -0.67
N LEU A 33 -12.77 -8.26 -1.07
CA LEU A 33 -13.92 -8.25 -0.17
C LEU A 33 -13.67 -9.12 1.06
N CYS A 34 -13.16 -10.34 0.88
CA CYS A 34 -12.79 -11.24 1.97
C CYS A 34 -11.66 -10.65 2.84
N GLU A 35 -10.66 -9.99 2.25
CA GLU A 35 -9.59 -9.28 2.98
C GLU A 35 -10.19 -8.17 3.86
N ARG A 36 -11.14 -7.39 3.33
CA ARG A 36 -11.79 -6.30 4.07
C ARG A 36 -12.66 -6.83 5.21
N ILE A 37 -13.43 -7.90 4.99
CA ILE A 37 -14.22 -8.55 6.03
C ILE A 37 -13.29 -9.04 7.15
N THR A 38 -12.19 -9.71 6.81
CA THR A 38 -11.20 -10.18 7.78
C THR A 38 -10.63 -9.04 8.61
N ALA A 39 -10.28 -7.91 7.97
CA ALA A 39 -9.76 -6.74 8.67
C ALA A 39 -10.79 -6.13 9.65
N VAL A 40 -12.07 -6.04 9.24
CA VAL A 40 -13.14 -5.53 10.11
C VAL A 40 -13.33 -6.43 11.33
N VAL A 41 -13.35 -7.75 11.14
CA VAL A 41 -13.49 -8.72 12.23
C VAL A 41 -12.33 -8.59 13.23
N LEU A 42 -11.09 -8.57 12.74
CA LEU A 42 -9.90 -8.45 13.60
C LEU A 42 -9.86 -7.10 14.36
N LEU A 43 -10.23 -6.00 13.69
CA LEU A 43 -10.31 -4.69 14.33
C LEU A 43 -11.42 -4.64 15.40
N PHE A 44 -12.56 -5.27 15.15
CA PHE A 44 -13.64 -5.35 16.11
C PHE A 44 -13.21 -6.08 17.39
N PHE A 45 -12.56 -7.24 17.25
CA PHE A 45 -11.96 -7.95 18.39
C PHE A 45 -10.94 -7.09 19.14
N TYR A 46 -10.07 -6.40 18.41
CA TYR A 46 -9.07 -5.51 19.00
C TYR A 46 -9.72 -4.39 19.84
N ILE A 47 -10.77 -3.75 19.31
CA ILE A 47 -11.47 -2.67 20.03
C ILE A 47 -12.09 -3.20 21.33
N ILE A 48 -12.74 -4.36 21.30
CA ILE A 48 -13.37 -4.97 22.49
C ILE A 48 -12.31 -5.32 23.53
N MET A 49 -11.19 -5.93 23.13
CA MET A 49 -10.17 -6.38 24.08
C MET A 49 -9.47 -5.23 24.81
N PHE A 50 -9.36 -4.05 24.16
CA PHE A 50 -8.60 -2.93 24.70
C PHE A 50 -9.46 -1.72 25.11
N ASP A 51 -10.79 -1.81 24.93
CA ASP A 51 -11.77 -0.75 25.20
C ASP A 51 -11.38 0.61 24.59
N ARG A 52 -10.96 0.59 23.31
CA ARG A 52 -10.35 1.74 22.62
C ARG A 52 -11.30 2.53 21.71
N PHE A 53 -12.61 2.37 21.87
CA PHE A 53 -13.56 3.06 20.98
C PHE A 53 -13.82 4.50 21.42
N THR A 54 -13.47 5.47 20.57
CA THR A 54 -13.83 6.87 20.76
C THR A 54 -14.50 7.42 19.51
N PHE A 55 -15.65 8.07 19.70
CA PHE A 55 -16.36 8.71 18.60
C PHE A 55 -15.90 10.16 18.47
N ASN A 56 -15.29 10.51 17.34
CA ASN A 56 -14.81 11.86 17.05
C ASN A 56 -15.13 12.21 15.58
N PRO A 57 -15.85 13.31 15.30
CA PRO A 57 -16.20 13.72 13.94
C PRO A 57 -15.00 13.87 12.99
N ALA A 58 -13.86 14.38 13.49
CA ALA A 58 -12.64 14.51 12.69
C ALA A 58 -12.09 13.13 12.31
N ILE A 59 -12.11 12.16 13.25
CA ILE A 59 -11.73 10.77 12.97
C ILE A 59 -12.66 10.18 11.91
N THR A 60 -13.97 10.43 12.00
CA THR A 60 -14.96 9.94 11.03
C THR A 60 -14.70 10.47 9.62
N VAL A 61 -14.44 11.77 9.47
CA VAL A 61 -14.13 12.37 8.16
C VAL A 61 -12.83 11.80 7.60
N LEU A 62 -11.77 11.75 8.41
CA LEU A 62 -10.47 11.20 7.98
C LEU A 62 -10.59 9.72 7.61
N ALA A 63 -11.31 8.93 8.39
CA ALA A 63 -11.54 7.51 8.12
C ALA A 63 -12.35 7.29 6.84
N PHE A 64 -13.37 8.11 6.58
CA PHE A 64 -14.16 8.02 5.36
C PHE A 64 -13.32 8.37 4.13
N THR A 65 -12.57 9.47 4.19
CA THR A 65 -11.71 9.92 3.10
C THR A 65 -10.61 8.90 2.82
N GLY A 66 -9.92 8.43 3.88
CA GLY A 66 -8.90 7.39 3.78
C GLY A 66 -9.46 6.06 3.27
N GLY A 67 -10.68 5.70 3.68
CA GLY A 67 -11.39 4.51 3.20
C GLY A 67 -11.63 4.55 1.69
N ILE A 68 -12.13 5.67 1.16
CA ILE A 68 -12.33 5.88 -0.29
C ILE A 68 -10.99 5.78 -1.03
N THR A 69 -9.95 6.46 -0.54
CA THR A 69 -8.63 6.45 -1.18
C THR A 69 -8.03 5.04 -1.22
N ILE A 70 -8.13 4.28 -0.13
CA ILE A 70 -7.66 2.89 -0.08
C ILE A 70 -8.47 2.02 -1.03
N PHE A 71 -9.79 2.16 -1.08
CA PHE A 71 -10.63 1.41 -1.99
C PHE A 71 -10.24 1.65 -3.46
N LEU A 72 -10.12 2.92 -3.87
CA LEU A 72 -9.69 3.30 -5.22
C LEU A 72 -8.29 2.77 -5.54
N SER A 73 -7.35 2.90 -4.59
CA SER A 73 -5.98 2.36 -4.73
C SER A 73 -5.99 0.86 -4.98
N ARG A 74 -6.84 0.09 -4.27
CA ARG A 74 -6.93 -1.36 -4.43
C ARG A 74 -7.55 -1.77 -5.77
N VAL A 75 -8.58 -1.05 -6.24
CA VAL A 75 -9.16 -1.28 -7.57
C VAL A 75 -8.13 -0.99 -8.67
N ALA A 76 -7.41 0.13 -8.57
CA ALA A 76 -6.35 0.49 -9.51
C ALA A 76 -5.20 -0.53 -9.50
N LEU A 77 -4.83 -1.02 -8.31
CA LEU A 77 -3.84 -2.09 -8.16
C LEU A 77 -4.30 -3.37 -8.88
N ILE A 78 -5.53 -3.84 -8.68
CA ILE A 78 -6.07 -5.00 -9.40
C ILE A 78 -5.99 -4.81 -10.91
N ALA A 79 -6.37 -3.62 -11.40
CA ALA A 79 -6.29 -3.30 -12.82
C ALA A 79 -4.84 -3.36 -13.32
N SER A 80 -3.88 -2.81 -12.57
CA SER A 80 -2.45 -2.88 -12.91
C SER A 80 -1.93 -4.33 -12.99
N LEU A 81 -2.41 -5.21 -12.11
CA LEU A 81 -2.07 -6.64 -12.11
C LEU A 81 -2.66 -7.39 -13.32
N LYS A 82 -3.57 -6.79 -14.11
CA LYS A 82 -4.01 -7.36 -15.40
C LYS A 82 -3.05 -7.03 -16.53
N CYS A 83 -2.32 -5.93 -16.42
CA CYS A 83 -1.50 -5.40 -17.50
C CYS A 83 -0.01 -5.76 -17.40
N GLY A 84 0.45 -6.33 -16.30
CA GLY A 84 1.87 -6.63 -16.11
C GLY A 84 2.17 -7.63 -14.98
N LYS A 85 3.46 -7.89 -14.77
CA LYS A 85 3.94 -8.79 -13.72
C LYS A 85 3.69 -8.19 -12.34
N VAL A 86 3.12 -9.01 -11.44
CA VAL A 86 2.82 -8.64 -10.04
C VAL A 86 4.04 -8.04 -9.33
N SER A 87 5.24 -8.57 -9.58
CA SER A 87 6.48 -8.09 -8.97
C SER A 87 6.81 -6.64 -9.34
N ILE A 88 6.55 -6.23 -10.58
CA ILE A 88 6.85 -4.87 -11.06
C ILE A 88 5.81 -3.89 -10.51
N SER A 89 4.52 -4.24 -10.60
CA SER A 89 3.44 -3.40 -10.04
C SER A 89 3.65 -3.14 -8.54
N TRP A 90 4.02 -4.18 -7.78
CA TRP A 90 4.26 -4.02 -6.34
C TRP A 90 5.51 -3.19 -6.03
N THR A 91 6.55 -3.33 -6.84
CA THR A 91 7.77 -2.54 -6.74
C THR A 91 7.49 -1.05 -6.97
N ILE A 92 6.72 -0.72 -8.01
CA ILE A 92 6.32 0.66 -8.30
C ILE A 92 5.49 1.23 -7.14
N VAL A 93 4.56 0.46 -6.58
CA VAL A 93 3.79 0.87 -5.40
C VAL A 93 4.70 1.13 -4.19
N ASN A 94 5.71 0.29 -3.95
CA ASN A 94 6.66 0.53 -2.85
C ASN A 94 7.51 1.77 -3.08
N LEU A 95 7.95 2.00 -4.32
CA LEU A 95 8.71 3.19 -4.71
C LEU A 95 7.84 4.46 -4.68
N SER A 96 6.51 4.33 -4.71
CA SER A 96 5.61 5.47 -4.52
C SER A 96 5.68 6.10 -3.12
N VAL A 97 6.43 5.52 -2.16
CA VAL A 97 6.73 6.12 -0.84
C VAL A 97 7.38 7.51 -0.95
N VAL A 98 7.97 7.83 -2.10
CA VAL A 98 8.45 9.18 -2.43
C VAL A 98 7.34 10.22 -2.36
N ILE A 99 6.12 9.87 -2.78
CA ILE A 99 4.98 10.78 -2.79
C ILE A 99 4.63 11.25 -1.37
N PRO A 100 4.33 10.37 -0.38
CA PRO A 100 4.04 10.84 0.97
C PRO A 100 5.24 11.54 1.62
N VAL A 101 6.48 11.16 1.32
CA VAL A 101 7.67 11.89 1.81
C VAL A 101 7.69 13.33 1.28
N LEU A 102 7.50 13.51 -0.03
CA LEU A 102 7.42 14.84 -0.64
C LEU A 102 6.22 15.65 -0.11
N SER A 103 5.06 15.01 0.03
CA SER A 103 3.89 15.64 0.64
C SER A 103 4.16 16.07 2.08
N SER A 104 4.90 15.28 2.86
CA SER A 104 5.27 15.63 4.24
C SER A 104 6.18 16.86 4.29
N ILE A 105 7.17 16.92 3.40
CA ILE A 105 8.06 18.08 3.27
C ILE A 105 7.24 19.33 2.88
N LEU A 106 6.31 19.21 1.93
CA LEU A 106 5.53 20.36 1.43
C LEU A 106 4.45 20.84 2.40
N LEU A 107 3.69 19.92 3.01
CA LEU A 107 2.54 20.25 3.84
C LEU A 107 2.91 20.46 5.31
N TRP A 108 3.92 19.75 5.82
CA TRP A 108 4.36 19.80 7.21
C TRP A 108 5.75 20.41 7.42
N SER A 109 6.43 20.85 6.34
CA SER A 109 7.77 21.45 6.42
C SER A 109 8.81 20.57 7.11
N GLU A 110 8.67 19.24 7.00
CA GLU A 110 9.65 18.31 7.53
C GLU A 110 10.99 18.46 6.79
N ILE A 111 12.10 18.53 7.53
CA ILE A 111 13.44 18.70 6.96
C ILE A 111 14.09 17.32 6.80
N PRO A 112 14.23 16.79 5.57
CA PRO A 112 14.85 15.50 5.36
C PRO A 112 16.36 15.59 5.61
N SER A 113 16.92 14.52 6.19
CA SER A 113 18.37 14.38 6.32
C SER A 113 19.05 14.19 4.96
N GLN A 114 20.33 14.53 4.86
CA GLN A 114 21.12 14.37 3.62
C GLN A 114 21.05 12.93 3.05
N ARG A 115 21.04 11.91 3.92
CA ARG A 115 20.91 10.50 3.51
C ARG A 115 19.55 10.19 2.91
N GLN A 116 18.48 10.77 3.47
CA GLN A 116 17.12 10.60 2.95
C GLN A 116 16.97 11.27 1.57
N ILE A 117 17.58 12.43 1.36
CA ILE A 117 17.58 13.11 0.06
C ILE A 117 18.26 12.24 -1.00
N ILE A 118 19.43 11.67 -0.70
CA ILE A 118 20.13 10.75 -1.62
C ILE A 118 19.24 9.54 -1.94
N GLY A 119 18.63 8.94 -0.92
CA GLY A 119 17.70 7.82 -1.13
C GLY A 119 16.51 8.20 -2.01
N LEU A 120 15.94 9.38 -1.80
CA LEU A 120 14.81 9.91 -2.57
C LEU A 120 15.14 10.08 -4.05
N LEU A 121 16.35 10.58 -4.36
CA LEU A 121 16.85 10.77 -5.72
C LEU A 121 17.10 9.45 -6.46
N LEU A 122 17.42 8.36 -5.74
CA LEU A 122 17.64 7.05 -6.34
C LEU A 122 16.35 6.35 -6.75
N VAL A 123 15.20 6.72 -6.16
CA VAL A 123 13.92 6.05 -6.44
C VAL A 123 13.47 6.19 -7.91
N PRO A 124 13.45 7.38 -8.54
CA PRO A 124 13.11 7.50 -9.96
C PRO A 124 14.00 6.66 -10.86
N ALA A 125 15.31 6.60 -10.56
CA ALA A 125 16.26 5.76 -11.30
C ALA A 125 15.92 4.26 -11.14
N ALA A 126 15.59 3.82 -9.93
CA ALA A 126 15.15 2.45 -9.67
C ALA A 126 13.85 2.11 -10.41
N ILE A 127 12.88 3.03 -10.44
CA ILE A 127 11.64 2.85 -11.23
C ILE A 127 11.99 2.67 -12.71
N GLY A 128 12.81 3.55 -13.28
CA GLY A 128 13.20 3.48 -14.70
C GLY A 128 13.93 2.19 -15.06
N LEU A 129 14.80 1.69 -14.19
CA LEU A 129 15.52 0.43 -14.40
C LEU A 129 14.63 -0.82 -14.26
N LEU A 130 13.55 -0.73 -13.47
CA LEU A 130 12.64 -1.85 -13.19
C LEU A 130 11.41 -1.86 -14.11
N GLN A 131 11.21 -0.82 -14.92
CA GLN A 131 10.22 -0.83 -15.99
C GLN A 131 10.57 -1.91 -16.99
N GLU A 132 9.63 -2.83 -17.23
CA GLU A 132 9.75 -3.80 -18.29
C GLU A 132 9.74 -3.06 -19.64
N GLN A 133 10.72 -3.31 -20.53
CA GLN A 133 10.70 -2.77 -21.89
C GLN A 133 9.47 -3.33 -22.63
N SER A 134 8.33 -2.65 -22.55
CA SER A 134 7.14 -2.96 -23.35
C SER A 134 7.00 -2.00 -24.54
N MET A 135 8.08 -1.78 -25.28
CA MET A 135 8.04 -1.19 -26.62
C MET A 135 8.94 -2.01 -27.54
N GLY A 136 8.37 -3.08 -28.07
CA GLY A 136 9.06 -4.03 -28.93
C GLY A 136 8.14 -5.12 -29.44
N HIS A 137 6.98 -4.74 -29.98
CA HIS A 137 6.30 -5.41 -31.09
C HIS A 137 5.29 -4.45 -31.73
#